data_AF-A0A6P0XWB3-F1
#
_entry.id   AF-A0A6P0XWB3-F1
#
_cell.length_a   1.000
_cell.length_b   1.000
_cell.length_c   1.000
_cell.angle_alpha   90.00
_cell.angle_beta   90.00
_cell.angle_gamma   90.00
#
_symmetry.space_group_name_H-M   'P 1'
#
loop_
_entity.id
_entity.type
_entity.pdbx_description
1 polymer ?
#
loop_
_entity_poly.entity_id
_entity_poly.type
_entity_poly.pdbx_seq_one_letter_code
_entity_poly.pdbx_strand_id
1 'polypeptide(L)'
;MWVETNKVFLQNQRGEIIGILGTYEDITERIKAQEKLNQQQKTLRAILDNAPIWIWMTNINGKMQFVNKTLCENLGIAESKFFQVENYDQFLTKKEAETIHNYDTICWQNETKYHSEETFTFVDKKQHHLEIIKVQIKDDANQVLGIISLGLDITDNKQAQQKLQESESKFRQIARHE
;
A
#
# COMPACT_ATOMS: atom_id res chain seq x y z
N MET A 1 21.85 -7.96 28.80
CA MET A 1 21.69 -9.40 28.53
C MET A 1 20.28 -9.76 28.95
N TRP A 2 19.47 -10.23 28.02
CA TRP A 2 18.12 -10.71 28.28
C TRP A 2 18.17 -12.22 28.45
N VAL A 3 17.57 -12.72 29.52
CA VAL A 3 17.57 -14.15 29.83
C VAL A 3 16.13 -14.60 30.06
N GLU A 4 15.68 -15.58 29.31
CA GLU A 4 14.44 -16.30 29.59
C GLU A 4 14.73 -17.36 30.65
N THR A 5 13.93 -17.38 31.72
CA THR A 5 14.11 -18.32 32.82
C THR A 5 12.83 -19.12 33.05
N ASN A 6 12.91 -20.43 32.92
CA ASN A 6 11.83 -21.35 33.28
C ASN A 6 12.19 -22.07 34.57
N LYS A 7 11.26 -22.17 35.51
CA LYS A 7 11.46 -22.87 36.79
C LYS A 7 10.31 -23.83 37.04
N VAL A 8 10.66 -25.06 37.41
CA VAL A 8 9.69 -26.09 37.82
C VAL A 8 10.07 -26.62 39.20
N PHE A 9 9.07 -26.84 40.05
CA PHE A 9 9.27 -27.47 41.35
C PHE A 9 9.48 -28.97 41.18
N LEU A 10 10.49 -29.50 41.84
CA LEU A 10 10.67 -30.94 41.98
C LEU A 10 9.98 -31.36 43.27
N GLN A 11 9.02 -32.27 43.17
CA GLN A 11 8.28 -32.81 44.31
C GLN A 11 8.63 -34.28 44.53
N ASN A 12 8.65 -34.71 45.78
CA ASN A 12 8.72 -36.14 46.10
C ASN A 12 7.36 -36.83 45.92
N GLN A 13 7.29 -38.15 46.12
CA GLN A 13 6.05 -38.93 45.99
C GLN A 13 4.94 -38.53 46.98
N ARG A 14 5.25 -37.75 48.02
CA ARG A 14 4.29 -37.21 49.01
C ARG A 14 3.82 -35.79 48.65
N GLY A 15 4.25 -35.25 47.52
CA GLY A 15 3.92 -33.89 47.07
C GLY A 15 4.75 -32.79 47.74
N GLU A 16 5.76 -33.13 48.55
CA GLU A 16 6.61 -32.15 49.21
C GLU A 16 7.66 -31.63 48.22
N ILE A 17 7.85 -30.31 48.17
CA ILE A 17 8.86 -29.69 47.30
C ILE A 17 10.25 -30.03 47.84
N ILE A 18 11.05 -30.71 47.02
CA ILE A 18 12.42 -31.13 47.34
C ILE A 18 13.49 -30.38 46.53
N GLY A 19 13.08 -29.54 45.57
CA GLY A 19 14.02 -28.74 44.80
C GLY A 19 13.35 -27.88 43.74
N ILE A 20 14.17 -27.12 43.02
CA ILE A 20 13.76 -26.32 41.87
C ILE A 20 14.72 -26.63 40.72
N LEU A 21 14.18 -27.02 39.58
CA LEU A 21 14.92 -27.09 38.33
C LEU A 21 14.69 -25.78 37.56
N GLY A 22 15.77 -25.06 37.28
CA GLY A 22 15.75 -23.84 36.48
C GLY A 22 16.52 -24.01 35.17
N THR A 23 15.97 -23.53 34.06
CA THR A 23 16.70 -23.34 32.80
C THR A 23 16.84 -21.85 32.52
N TYR A 24 17.97 -21.47 31.92
CA TYR A 24 18.28 -20.10 31.54
C TYR A 24 18.71 -20.10 30.07
N GLU A 25 18.05 -19.30 29.25
CA GLU A 25 18.40 -19.11 27.85
C GLU A 25 18.71 -17.64 27.59
N ASP A 26 19.89 -17.33 27.04
CA ASP A 26 20.19 -15.98 26.59
C ASP A 26 19.39 -15.69 25.31
N ILE A 27 18.39 -14.82 25.44
CA ILE A 27 17.50 -14.41 24.35
C ILE A 27 17.87 -13.01 23.81
N THR A 28 19.03 -12.46 24.18
CA THR A 28 19.44 -11.10 23.81
C THR A 28 19.38 -10.88 22.30
N GLU A 29 19.97 -11.80 21.52
CA GLU A 29 20.01 -11.65 20.05
C GLU A 29 18.63 -11.81 19.41
N ARG A 30 17.77 -12.69 19.95
CA ARG A 30 16.38 -12.84 19.50
C ARG A 30 15.57 -11.57 19.72
N ILE A 31 15.70 -10.95 20.90
CA ILE A 31 15.02 -9.68 21.21
C ILE A 31 15.51 -8.56 20.28
N LYS A 32 16.83 -8.39 20.12
CA LYS A 32 17.40 -7.38 19.22
C LYS A 32 16.94 -7.56 17.77
N ALA A 33 16.89 -8.80 17.28
CA ALA A 33 16.42 -9.08 15.92
C ALA A 33 14.94 -8.70 15.76
N GLN A 34 14.10 -9.03 16.73
CA GLN A 34 12.68 -8.67 16.71
C GLN A 34 12.47 -7.15 16.79
N GLU A 35 13.21 -6.45 17.65
CA GLU A 35 13.16 -4.99 17.77
C GLU A 35 13.59 -4.31 16.47
N LYS A 36 14.67 -4.79 15.84
CA LYS A 36 15.14 -4.29 14.55
C LYS A 36 14.10 -4.48 13.46
N LEU A 37 13.47 -5.65 13.37
CA LEU A 37 12.40 -5.92 12.41
C LEU A 37 11.20 -5.00 12.64
N ASN A 38 10.75 -4.86 13.90
CA ASN A 38 9.65 -3.98 14.26
C ASN A 38 9.96 -2.51 13.91
N GLN A 39 11.20 -2.07 14.15
CA GLN A 39 11.65 -0.72 13.81
C GLN A 39 11.66 -0.48 12.31
N GLN A 40 12.12 -1.46 11.52
CA GLN A 40 12.09 -1.39 10.06
C GLN A 40 10.66 -1.33 9.52
N GLN A 41 9.75 -2.17 10.04
CA GLN A 41 8.34 -2.16 9.66
C GLN A 41 7.67 -0.81 9.98
N LYS A 42 7.88 -0.26 11.18
CA LYS A 42 7.36 1.06 11.55
C LYS A 42 7.89 2.17 10.66
N THR A 43 9.19 2.13 10.35
CA THR A 43 9.83 3.12 9.48
C THR A 43 9.25 3.05 8.07
N LEU A 44 9.13 1.85 7.50
CA LEU A 44 8.55 1.65 6.17
C LEU A 44 7.09 2.11 6.13
N ARG A 45 6.29 1.75 7.13
CA ARG A 45 4.89 2.19 7.21
C ARG A 45 4.78 3.71 7.28
N ALA A 46 5.63 4.36 8.08
CA ALA A 46 5.66 5.82 8.16
C ALA A 46 6.03 6.47 6.82
N ILE A 47 6.99 5.91 6.07
CA ILE A 47 7.34 6.40 4.73
C ILE A 47 6.15 6.27 3.78
N LEU A 48 5.53 5.10 3.72
CA LEU A 48 4.41 4.83 2.81
C LEU A 48 3.18 5.68 3.13
N ASP A 49 2.86 5.87 4.41
CA ASP A 49 1.70 6.65 4.85
C ASP A 49 1.87 8.16 4.68
N ASN A 50 3.10 8.67 4.58
CA ASN A 50 3.38 10.09 4.36
C ASN A 50 3.79 10.39 2.90
N ALA A 51 3.80 9.38 2.02
CA ALA A 51 4.03 9.60 0.61
C ALA A 51 2.84 10.36 0.00
N PRO A 52 3.05 11.47 -0.74
CA PRO A 52 1.98 12.28 -1.33
C PRO A 52 1.40 11.63 -2.61
N ILE A 53 1.36 10.31 -2.64
CA ILE A 53 0.83 9.49 -3.73
C ILE A 53 -0.01 8.36 -3.14
N TRP A 54 -0.90 7.82 -3.95
CA TRP A 54 -1.60 6.59 -3.63
C TRP A 54 -0.66 5.41 -3.77
N ILE A 55 -0.68 4.52 -2.79
CA ILE A 55 0.05 3.26 -2.84
C ILE A 55 -0.90 2.16 -2.38
N TRP A 56 -1.10 1.16 -3.21
CA TRP A 56 -1.86 -0.02 -2.86
C TRP A 56 -1.28 -1.28 -3.47
N MET A 57 -1.63 -2.41 -2.88
CA MET A 57 -1.26 -3.72 -3.37
C MET A 57 -2.45 -4.65 -3.34
N THR A 58 -2.65 -5.40 -4.42
CA THR A 58 -3.62 -6.48 -4.51
C THR A 58 -2.91 -7.80 -4.68
N ASN A 59 -3.52 -8.89 -4.20
CA ASN A 59 -3.07 -10.23 -4.55
C ASN A 59 -3.56 -10.65 -5.94
N ILE A 60 -3.20 -11.87 -6.37
CA ILE A 60 -3.63 -12.45 -7.66
C ILE A 60 -5.16 -12.54 -7.86
N ASN A 61 -5.94 -12.50 -6.78
CA ASN A 61 -7.41 -12.55 -6.83
C ASN A 61 -8.05 -11.14 -6.81
N GLY A 62 -7.24 -10.08 -6.84
CA GLY A 62 -7.73 -8.69 -6.77
C GLY A 62 -8.03 -8.19 -5.35
N LYS A 63 -7.83 -9.01 -4.32
CA LYS A 63 -8.05 -8.60 -2.93
C LYS A 63 -6.95 -7.65 -2.48
N MET A 64 -7.33 -6.50 -1.91
CA MET A 64 -6.36 -5.56 -1.35
C MET A 64 -5.62 -6.17 -0.15
N GLN A 65 -4.29 -6.10 -0.18
CA GLN A 65 -3.40 -6.51 0.89
C GLN A 65 -2.70 -5.34 1.57
N PHE A 66 -2.62 -4.20 0.89
CA PHE A 66 -2.05 -2.97 1.43
C PHE A 66 -2.72 -1.76 0.79
N VAL A 67 -2.93 -0.73 1.59
CA VAL A 67 -3.25 0.64 1.16
C VAL A 67 -2.49 1.60 2.07
N ASN A 68 -2.01 2.72 1.53
CA ASN A 68 -1.43 3.76 2.37
C ASN A 68 -2.50 4.76 2.83
N LYS A 69 -2.12 5.54 3.86
CA LYS A 69 -2.98 6.59 4.44
C LYS A 69 -3.49 7.59 3.40
N THR A 70 -2.65 8.06 2.47
CA THR A 70 -3.04 9.05 1.44
C THR A 70 -4.20 8.57 0.56
N LEU A 71 -4.19 7.30 0.14
CA LEU A 71 -5.30 6.72 -0.61
C LEU A 71 -6.58 6.69 0.23
N CYS A 72 -6.48 6.22 1.48
CA CYS A 72 -7.62 6.16 2.40
C CYS A 72 -8.26 7.53 2.64
N GLU A 73 -7.43 8.57 2.84
CA GLU A 73 -7.88 9.93 3.07
C GLU A 73 -8.57 10.53 1.83
N ASN A 74 -7.98 10.36 0.65
CA ASN A 74 -8.56 10.90 -0.59
C ASN A 74 -9.86 10.20 -0.98
N LEU A 75 -9.99 8.89 -0.72
CA LEU A 75 -11.24 8.15 -0.97
C LEU A 75 -12.25 8.27 0.18
N GLY A 76 -11.83 8.71 1.38
CA GLY A 76 -12.67 8.72 2.57
C GLY A 76 -13.03 7.32 3.09
N ILE A 77 -12.18 6.32 2.80
CA ILE A 77 -12.40 4.91 3.15
C ILE A 77 -11.32 4.46 4.12
N ALA A 78 -11.73 3.97 5.29
CA ALA A 78 -10.80 3.39 6.26
C ALA A 78 -10.11 2.14 5.70
N GLU A 79 -8.81 2.00 5.95
CA GLU A 79 -7.98 0.84 5.55
C GLU A 79 -8.66 -0.50 5.86
N SER A 80 -9.22 -0.64 7.06
CA SER A 80 -9.88 -1.88 7.48
C SER A 80 -11.04 -2.31 6.57
N LYS A 81 -11.73 -1.37 5.92
CA LYS A 81 -12.83 -1.70 4.99
C LYS A 81 -12.29 -2.34 3.71
N PHE A 82 -11.13 -1.92 3.23
CA PHE A 82 -10.52 -2.53 2.04
C PHE A 82 -10.15 -3.99 2.27
N PHE A 83 -9.72 -4.35 3.48
CA PHE A 83 -9.31 -5.73 3.80
C PHE A 83 -10.49 -6.65 4.15
N GLN A 84 -11.66 -6.10 4.45
CA GLN A 84 -12.86 -6.87 4.77
C GLN A 84 -13.54 -7.46 3.53
N VAL A 85 -13.13 -7.05 2.33
CA VAL A 85 -13.87 -7.36 1.10
C VAL A 85 -12.99 -8.10 0.12
N GLU A 86 -13.60 -8.93 -0.71
CA GLU A 86 -12.86 -9.80 -1.62
C GLU A 86 -12.37 -9.05 -2.86
N ASN A 87 -13.09 -8.01 -3.27
CA ASN A 87 -12.72 -7.17 -4.41
C ASN A 87 -13.00 -5.69 -4.07
N TYR A 88 -12.11 -4.81 -4.52
CA TYR A 88 -12.22 -3.36 -4.40
C TYR A 88 -13.36 -2.74 -5.22
N ASP A 89 -13.94 -3.47 -6.20
CA ASP A 89 -15.05 -3.04 -7.05
C ASP A 89 -16.21 -2.39 -6.30
N GLN A 90 -16.49 -2.87 -5.09
CA GLN A 90 -17.58 -2.35 -4.27
C GLN A 90 -17.42 -0.88 -3.85
N PHE A 91 -16.22 -0.33 -3.99
CA PHE A 91 -15.92 1.08 -3.69
C PHE A 91 -15.90 1.95 -4.94
N LEU A 92 -16.15 1.35 -6.11
CA LEU A 92 -16.03 2.00 -7.40
C LEU A 92 -17.37 2.02 -8.13
N THR A 93 -17.50 2.94 -9.08
CA THR A 93 -18.53 2.81 -10.10
C THR A 93 -18.19 1.66 -11.06
N LYS A 94 -19.21 1.10 -11.72
CA LYS A 94 -19.03 0.03 -12.71
C LYS A 94 -18.01 0.40 -13.79
N LYS A 95 -18.02 1.66 -14.25
CA LYS A 95 -17.10 2.16 -15.28
C LYS A 95 -15.65 2.22 -14.78
N GLU A 96 -15.44 2.68 -13.54
CA GLU A 96 -14.12 2.71 -12.92
C GLU A 96 -13.59 1.28 -12.75
N ALA A 97 -14.41 0.36 -12.21
CA ALA A 97 -14.05 -1.05 -12.05
C ALA A 97 -13.64 -1.72 -13.38
N GLU A 98 -14.44 -1.57 -14.44
CA GLU A 98 -14.13 -2.09 -15.77
C GLU A 98 -12.80 -1.55 -16.32
N THR A 99 -12.55 -0.25 -16.10
CA THR A 99 -11.31 0.41 -16.55
C THR A 99 -10.09 -0.15 -15.82
N ILE A 100 -10.17 -0.26 -14.49
CA ILE A 100 -9.08 -0.76 -13.66
C ILE A 100 -8.79 -2.24 -13.98
N HIS A 101 -9.82 -3.07 -14.13
CA HIS A 101 -9.66 -4.48 -14.51
C HIS A 101 -8.96 -4.66 -15.86
N ASN A 102 -9.24 -3.80 -16.83
CA ASN A 102 -8.53 -3.83 -18.11
C ASN A 102 -7.04 -3.54 -17.92
N TYR A 103 -6.70 -2.53 -17.13
CA TYR A 103 -5.31 -2.18 -16.84
C TYR A 103 -4.59 -3.23 -16.00
N ASP A 104 -5.28 -3.85 -15.04
CA ASP A 104 -4.75 -4.98 -14.27
C ASP A 104 -4.48 -6.18 -15.19
N THR A 105 -5.40 -6.49 -16.11
CA THR A 105 -5.22 -7.55 -17.12
C THR A 105 -4.00 -7.29 -17.99
N ILE A 106 -3.83 -6.05 -18.46
CA ILE A 106 -2.64 -5.67 -19.25
C ILE A 106 -1.37 -5.81 -18.41
N CYS A 107 -1.40 -5.41 -17.13
CA CYS A 107 -0.27 -5.59 -16.23
C CYS A 107 0.05 -7.08 -16.02
N TRP A 108 -0.95 -7.96 -15.86
CA TRP A 108 -0.73 -9.40 -15.73
C TRP A 108 -0.11 -10.04 -16.97
N GLN A 109 -0.44 -9.54 -18.15
CA GLN A 109 0.09 -10.05 -19.42
C GLN A 109 1.48 -9.52 -19.76
N ASN A 110 1.94 -8.45 -19.12
CA ASN A 110 3.23 -7.82 -19.39
C ASN A 110 4.18 -7.96 -18.20
N GLU A 111 5.42 -8.38 -18.44
CA GLU A 111 6.44 -8.45 -17.38
C GLU A 111 7.00 -7.07 -16.97
N THR A 112 6.68 -6.03 -17.73
CA THR A 112 7.14 -4.66 -17.50
C THR A 112 6.10 -3.83 -16.76
N LYS A 113 6.56 -2.77 -16.08
CA LYS A 113 5.69 -1.73 -15.52
C LYS A 113 4.68 -1.23 -16.57
N TYR A 114 3.42 -1.17 -16.18
CA TYR A 114 2.35 -0.62 -17.00
C TYR A 114 1.97 0.77 -16.49
N HIS A 115 1.64 1.67 -17.41
CA HIS A 115 1.33 3.06 -17.11
C HIS A 115 -0.06 3.41 -17.66
N SER A 116 -0.92 3.97 -16.81
CA SER A 116 -2.25 4.43 -17.17
C SER A 116 -2.49 5.85 -16.65
N GLU A 117 -3.38 6.57 -17.32
CA GLU A 117 -4.02 7.75 -16.75
C GLU A 117 -5.47 7.38 -16.44
N GLU A 118 -5.85 7.51 -15.18
CA GLU A 118 -7.15 7.11 -14.69
C GLU A 118 -7.82 8.29 -14.00
N THR A 119 -9.14 8.22 -13.84
CA THR A 119 -9.90 9.30 -13.22
C THR A 119 -10.76 8.72 -12.11
N PHE A 120 -10.65 9.32 -10.93
CA PHE A 120 -11.33 8.87 -9.72
C PHE A 120 -12.10 10.02 -9.08
N THR A 121 -13.20 9.67 -8.44
CA THR A 121 -13.94 10.61 -7.60
C THR A 121 -13.39 10.58 -6.18
N PHE A 122 -12.83 11.69 -5.70
CA PHE A 122 -12.35 11.80 -4.33
C PHE A 122 -13.50 12.11 -3.35
N VAL A 123 -13.21 12.08 -2.05
CA VAL A 123 -14.16 12.38 -0.97
C VAL A 123 -14.73 13.81 -1.06
N ASP A 124 -14.01 14.72 -1.72
CA ASP A 124 -14.47 16.08 -2.01
C ASP A 124 -15.49 16.15 -3.17
N LYS A 125 -15.84 15.00 -3.76
CA LYS A 125 -16.77 14.80 -4.88
C LYS A 125 -16.30 15.38 -6.21
N LYS A 126 -15.02 15.72 -6.34
CA LYS A 126 -14.43 16.15 -7.61
C LYS A 126 -13.78 14.98 -8.32
N GLN A 127 -13.63 15.13 -9.63
CA GLN A 127 -12.86 14.21 -10.46
C GLN A 127 -11.40 14.60 -10.38
N HIS A 128 -10.56 13.63 -10.04
CA HIS A 128 -9.12 13.76 -9.99
C HIS A 128 -8.49 12.86 -11.05
N HIS A 129 -7.47 13.36 -11.73
CA HIS A 129 -6.68 12.64 -12.72
C HIS A 129 -5.46 12.04 -12.04
N LEU A 130 -5.33 10.72 -12.09
CA LEU A 130 -4.21 10.00 -11.51
C LEU A 130 -3.37 9.37 -12.62
N GLU A 131 -2.07 9.61 -12.55
CA GLU A 131 -1.06 8.88 -13.29
C GLU A 131 -0.70 7.63 -12.47
N ILE A 132 -1.01 6.45 -13.00
CA ILE A 132 -0.89 5.18 -12.28
C ILE A 132 0.17 4.30 -12.93
N ILE A 133 1.09 3.82 -12.10
CA ILE A 133 2.07 2.80 -12.46
C ILE A 133 1.69 1.51 -11.76
N LYS A 134 1.55 0.42 -12.52
CA LYS A 134 1.28 -0.93 -12.03
C LYS A 134 2.47 -1.84 -12.27
N VAL A 135 2.85 -2.61 -11.26
CA VAL A 135 3.99 -3.53 -11.29
C VAL A 135 3.62 -4.84 -10.63
N GLN A 136 3.94 -5.97 -11.27
CA GLN A 136 3.81 -7.28 -10.66
C GLN A 136 4.85 -7.44 -9.54
N ILE A 137 4.41 -7.87 -8.36
CA ILE A 137 5.31 -8.28 -7.29
C ILE A 137 5.46 -9.80 -7.30
N LYS A 138 6.70 -10.28 -7.15
CA LYS A 138 7.05 -11.69 -7.18
C LYS A 138 7.77 -12.08 -5.88
N ASP A 139 7.68 -13.35 -5.51
CA ASP A 139 8.47 -13.93 -4.42
C ASP A 139 9.89 -14.32 -4.88
N ASP A 140 10.70 -14.86 -3.95
CA ASP A 140 12.06 -15.32 -4.22
C ASP A 140 12.11 -16.51 -5.21
N ALA A 141 11.00 -17.21 -5.41
CA ALA A 141 10.83 -18.28 -6.40
C ALA A 141 10.31 -17.75 -7.76
N ASN A 142 10.25 -16.42 -7.93
CA ASN A 142 9.75 -15.73 -9.12
C ASN A 142 8.24 -16.00 -9.40
N GLN A 143 7.49 -16.45 -8.40
CA GLN A 143 6.04 -16.60 -8.47
C GLN A 143 5.36 -15.27 -8.20
N VAL A 144 4.38 -14.95 -9.03
CA VAL A 144 3.62 -13.71 -8.92
C VAL A 144 2.72 -13.74 -7.68
N LEU A 145 2.91 -12.76 -6.79
CA LEU A 145 2.14 -12.60 -5.56
C LEU A 145 0.94 -11.66 -5.75
N GLY A 146 1.07 -10.67 -6.65
CA GLY A 146 0.17 -9.53 -6.67
C GLY A 146 0.57 -8.43 -7.65
N ILE A 147 -0.18 -7.33 -7.61
CA ILE A 147 0.16 -6.06 -8.26
C ILE A 147 0.35 -5.00 -7.19
N ILE A 148 1.46 -4.27 -7.25
CA ILE A 148 1.63 -2.98 -6.57
C ILE A 148 1.28 -1.88 -7.56
N SER A 149 0.50 -0.92 -7.10
CA SER A 149 0.14 0.26 -7.89
C SER A 149 0.48 1.54 -7.15
N LEU A 150 0.98 2.51 -7.90
CA LEU A 150 1.38 3.84 -7.44
C LEU A 150 0.58 4.87 -8.23
N GLY A 151 -0.21 5.72 -7.58
CA GLY A 151 -1.04 6.73 -8.22
C GLY A 151 -0.63 8.13 -7.82
N LEU A 152 -0.09 8.91 -8.75
CA LEU A 152 0.21 10.32 -8.56
C LEU A 152 -0.99 11.15 -9.03
N ASP A 153 -1.53 12.00 -8.17
CA ASP A 153 -2.54 12.97 -8.58
C ASP A 153 -1.88 14.08 -9.42
N ILE A 154 -2.26 14.17 -10.69
CA ILE A 154 -1.76 15.15 -11.67
C ILE A 154 -2.82 16.20 -12.01
N THR A 155 -3.91 16.29 -11.24
CA THR A 155 -5.04 17.18 -11.52
C THR A 155 -4.62 18.64 -11.61
N ASP A 156 -3.87 19.12 -10.62
CA ASP A 156 -3.39 20.50 -10.59
C ASP A 156 -2.45 20.81 -11.76
N ASN A 157 -1.58 19.85 -12.11
CA ASN A 157 -0.68 19.97 -13.26
C ASN A 157 -1.45 20.09 -14.57
N LYS A 158 -2.47 19.25 -14.77
CA LYS A 158 -3.32 19.31 -15.98
C LYS A 158 -4.09 20.62 -16.06
N GLN A 159 -4.66 21.08 -14.94
CA GLN A 159 -5.37 22.37 -14.90
C GLN A 159 -4.45 23.55 -15.19
N ALA A 160 -3.21 23.53 -14.67
CA ALA A 160 -2.22 24.56 -14.95
C ALA A 160 -1.81 24.56 -16.44
N GLN A 161 -1.57 23.38 -17.02
CA GLN A 161 -1.23 23.23 -18.43
C GLN A 161 -2.37 23.71 -19.34
N GLN A 162 -3.62 23.37 -19.03
CA GLN A 162 -4.77 23.82 -19.81
C GLN A 162 -4.93 25.35 -19.77
N LYS A 163 -4.83 25.97 -18.58
CA LYS A 163 -4.89 27.43 -18.45
C LYS A 163 -3.79 28.13 -19.24
N LEU A 164 -2.58 27.57 -19.25
CA LEU A 164 -1.47 28.10 -20.03
C LEU A 164 -1.77 28.03 -21.53
N GLN A 165 -2.23 26.87 -22.03
CA GLN A 165 -2.59 26.70 -23.44
C GLN A 165 -3.71 27.63 -23.89
N GLU A 166 -4.74 27.82 -23.06
CA GLU A 166 -5.83 28.76 -23.33
C GLU A 166 -5.34 30.21 -23.38
N SER A 167 -4.46 30.60 -22.45
CA SER A 167 -3.87 31.93 -22.42
C SER A 167 -3.00 32.18 -23.66
N GLU A 168 -2.13 31.24 -24.02
CA GLU A 168 -1.30 31.35 -25.23
C GLU A 168 -2.14 31.44 -26.50
N SER A 169 -3.22 30.66 -26.59
CA SER A 169 -4.12 30.68 -27.75
C SER A 169 -4.79 32.05 -27.90
N LYS A 170 -5.24 32.65 -26.78
CA LYS A 170 -5.79 34.01 -26.77
C LYS A 170 -4.77 35.06 -27.20
N PHE A 171 -3.54 35.00 -26.66
CA PHE A 171 -2.47 35.91 -27.06
C PHE A 171 -2.11 35.79 -28.55
N ARG A 172 -2.02 34.56 -29.09
CA ARG A 172 -1.76 34.33 -30.52
C ARG A 172 -2.87 34.85 -31.43
N GLN A 173 -4.13 34.83 -30.99
CA GLN A 173 -5.23 35.40 -31.77
C GLN A 173 -5.17 36.92 -31.81
N ILE A 174 -4.85 37.58 -30.69
CA ILE A 174 -4.69 39.04 -30.63
C ILE A 174 -3.53 39.50 -31.52
N ALA A 175 -2.37 38.85 -31.42
CA ALA A 175 -1.17 39.21 -32.19
C ALA A 175 -1.28 38.94 -33.71
N ARG A 176 -2.33 38.24 -34.18
CA ARG A 176 -2.61 38.00 -35.62
C ARG A 176 -3.60 39.01 -36.21
N HIS A 177 -4.23 39.83 -35.38
CA HIS A 177 -5.19 40.86 -35.78
C HIS A 177 -4.61 42.28 -35.68
N GLU A 178 -3.30 42.40 -35.47
CA GLU A 178 -2.47 43.58 -35.71
C GLU A 178 -1.66 43.41 -36.99
#